data_AF-A2DP20-F1
#
_entry.id   AF-A2DP20-F1
#
_cell.length_a   1.000
_cell.length_b   1.000
_cell.length_c   1.000
_cell.angle_alpha   90.00
_cell.angle_beta   90.00
_cell.angle_gamma   90.00
#
_symmetry.space_group_name_H-M   'P 1'
#
loop_
_entity.id
_entity.type
_entity.pdbx_description
1 polymer ?
#
loop_
_entity_poly.entity_id
_entity_poly.type
_entity_poly.pdbx_seq_one_letter_code
_entity_poly.pdbx_strand_id
1 'polypeptide(L)'
;MSLISAITGNINGLKNFITEILECQSKEQEVARVKKELAKIRQSFGKSGLNGYSRKKYVAKLLYIHLLGYSFDFGFPQMVELVASNVFSEKQIGYITLGVYLNGNYDLVTMFIEHFRKEIRNQENEPGQCLAIAAAANIGGREIAEALSGPILQALINPKNSDFVKKTACLALCRLYRETPSVIQLEPTFVEGLNQLLFSMNYGVQLSAASLILILLQRYSDKMALVLPTALMQLGKIFFDGTISPDYLYGRNPAPWLILKYMRILQYKQNWDESETDRINRILDTCLQKTDVSLSAKEVHSNLILLFEAINFIIARQFSNQLM
;
A
#
# COMPACT_ATOMS: atom_id res chain seq x y z
N MET A 1 21.48 6.90 -6.82
CA MET A 1 21.14 7.12 -5.40
C MET A 1 20.24 5.98 -4.96
N SER A 2 20.74 5.06 -4.12
CA SER A 2 20.03 3.82 -3.77
C SER A 2 18.80 4.11 -2.90
N LEU A 3 17.79 3.24 -2.97
CA LEU A 3 16.57 3.25 -2.15
C LEU A 3 16.88 3.48 -0.65
N ILE A 4 18.02 2.96 -0.20
CA ILE A 4 18.52 3.07 1.17
C ILE A 4 18.86 4.53 1.53
N SER A 5 19.47 5.32 0.63
CA SER A 5 19.79 6.72 0.95
C SER A 5 18.55 7.60 1.12
N ALA A 6 17.47 7.26 0.39
CA ALA A 6 16.17 7.91 0.54
C ALA A 6 15.47 7.49 1.84
N ILE A 7 15.61 6.22 2.25
CA ILE A 7 14.95 5.65 3.43
C ILE A 7 15.65 6.05 4.74
N THR A 8 16.98 6.13 4.76
CA THR A 8 17.73 6.29 6.03
C THR A 8 18.05 7.74 6.40
N GLY A 9 17.80 8.68 5.50
CA GLY A 9 18.31 10.05 5.65
C GLY A 9 19.84 10.11 5.68
N ASN A 10 20.39 11.24 6.13
CA ASN A 10 21.83 11.50 6.15
C ASN A 10 22.54 10.83 7.34
N ILE A 11 22.56 9.48 7.39
CA ILE A 11 23.33 8.72 8.39
C ILE A 11 24.76 8.51 7.86
N ASN A 12 25.67 9.44 8.18
CA ASN A 12 27.06 9.41 7.71
C ASN A 12 27.75 8.05 7.95
N GLY A 13 27.53 7.44 9.13
CA GLY A 13 28.13 6.15 9.45
C GLY A 13 27.65 4.99 8.56
N LEU A 14 26.41 5.03 8.06
CA LEU A 14 25.90 4.05 7.10
C LEU A 14 26.46 4.32 5.71
N LYS A 15 26.49 5.59 5.28
CA LYS A 15 27.06 5.99 3.98
C LYS A 15 28.50 5.51 3.84
N ASN A 16 29.33 5.76 4.85
CA ASN A 16 30.73 5.31 4.83
C ASN A 16 30.83 3.79 4.73
N PHE A 17 29.99 3.04 5.46
CA PHE A 17 29.97 1.58 5.36
C PHE A 17 29.55 1.09 3.97
N ILE A 18 28.53 1.72 3.36
CA ILE A 18 28.12 1.39 1.99
C ILE A 18 29.25 1.67 1.01
N THR A 19 29.91 2.83 1.11
CA THR A 19 31.06 3.18 0.27
C THR A 19 32.18 2.15 0.39
N GLU A 20 32.58 1.79 1.61
CA GLU A 20 33.62 0.78 1.86
C GLU A 20 33.25 -0.60 1.31
N ILE A 21 31.96 -0.97 1.30
CA ILE A 21 31.48 -2.21 0.67
C ILE A 21 31.55 -2.12 -0.85
N LEU A 22 31.17 -0.99 -1.44
CA LEU A 22 31.23 -0.78 -2.89
C LEU A 22 32.67 -0.70 -3.43
N GLU A 23 33.64 -0.33 -2.59
CA GLU A 23 35.07 -0.29 -2.92
C GLU A 23 35.77 -1.65 -2.81
N CYS A 24 35.09 -2.68 -2.28
CA CYS A 24 35.65 -4.03 -2.19
C CYS A 24 35.88 -4.61 -3.61
N GLN A 25 37.10 -5.11 -3.86
CA GLN A 25 37.50 -5.65 -5.16
C GLN A 25 37.20 -7.14 -5.32
N SER A 26 36.90 -7.83 -4.22
CA SER A 26 36.59 -9.26 -4.22
C SER A 26 35.51 -9.61 -3.19
N LYS A 27 34.87 -10.77 -3.36
CA LYS A 27 33.85 -11.24 -2.43
C LYS A 27 34.43 -11.52 -1.05
N GLU A 28 35.66 -11.99 -0.96
CA GLU A 28 36.38 -12.24 0.30
C GLU A 28 36.59 -10.95 1.08
N GLN A 29 36.96 -9.85 0.40
CA GLN A 29 37.09 -8.53 1.03
C GLN A 29 35.75 -8.03 1.58
N GLU A 30 34.67 -8.18 0.81
CA GLU A 30 33.32 -7.83 1.22
C GLU A 30 32.89 -8.63 2.48
N VAL A 31 33.08 -9.95 2.46
CA VAL A 31 32.76 -10.84 3.59
C VAL A 31 33.56 -10.45 4.83
N ALA A 32 34.87 -10.19 4.69
CA ALA A 32 35.72 -9.75 5.80
C ALA A 32 35.24 -8.40 6.37
N ARG A 33 34.86 -7.47 5.49
CA ARG A 33 34.36 -6.15 5.89
C ARG A 33 33.02 -6.23 6.62
N VAL A 34 32.11 -7.07 6.15
CA VAL A 34 30.81 -7.33 6.80
C VAL A 34 31.01 -7.94 8.18
N LYS A 35 31.86 -8.98 8.31
CA LYS A 35 32.17 -9.59 9.62
C LYS A 35 32.73 -8.58 10.62
N LYS A 36 33.64 -7.72 10.17
CA LYS A 36 34.20 -6.63 11.01
C LYS A 36 33.12 -5.66 11.47
N GLU A 37 32.18 -5.29 10.60
CA GLU A 37 31.07 -4.41 10.98
C GLU A 37 30.11 -5.09 11.96
N LEU A 38 29.74 -6.35 11.73
CA LEU A 38 28.88 -7.11 12.64
C LEU A 38 29.47 -7.19 14.06
N ALA A 39 30.77 -7.48 14.17
CA ALA A 39 31.46 -7.49 15.47
C ALA A 39 31.39 -6.13 16.19
N LYS A 40 31.61 -5.03 15.44
CA LYS A 40 31.51 -3.66 15.97
C LYS A 40 30.10 -3.30 16.43
N ILE A 41 29.08 -3.69 15.65
CA ILE A 41 27.67 -3.47 16.00
C ILE A 41 27.34 -4.24 17.28
N ARG A 42 27.71 -5.53 17.34
CA ARG A 42 27.47 -6.40 18.50
C ARG A 42 28.10 -5.82 19.78
N GLN A 43 29.35 -5.36 19.70
CA GLN A 43 30.02 -4.70 20.83
C GLN A 43 29.31 -3.40 21.22
N SER A 44 28.81 -2.62 20.25
CA SER A 44 28.12 -1.37 20.53
C SER A 44 26.76 -1.59 21.21
N PHE A 45 26.05 -2.66 20.87
CA PHE A 45 24.79 -3.03 21.53
C PHE A 45 24.97 -3.57 22.95
N GLY A 46 26.15 -4.11 23.28
CA GLY A 46 26.48 -4.53 24.64
C GLY A 46 26.80 -3.38 25.60
N LYS A 47 26.96 -2.14 25.11
CA LYS A 47 27.24 -0.97 25.95
C LYS A 47 25.94 -0.38 26.50
N SER A 48 25.92 -0.06 27.79
CA SER A 48 24.82 0.67 28.42
C SER A 48 24.71 2.11 27.88
N GLY A 49 23.48 2.62 27.74
CA GLY A 49 23.25 4.03 27.38
C GLY A 49 23.36 4.37 25.89
N LEU A 50 23.12 3.40 25.00
CA LEU A 50 23.07 3.68 23.56
C LEU A 50 21.95 4.69 23.25
N ASN A 51 22.32 5.86 22.71
CA ASN A 51 21.33 6.87 22.33
C ASN A 51 20.54 6.46 21.06
N GLY A 52 19.37 7.06 20.89
CA GLY A 52 18.45 6.77 19.78
C GLY A 52 19.08 6.89 18.39
N TYR A 53 19.89 7.94 18.17
CA TYR A 53 20.62 8.11 16.90
C TYR A 53 21.60 6.97 16.61
N SER A 54 22.40 6.55 17.60
CA SER A 54 23.38 5.47 17.43
C SER A 54 22.69 4.14 17.20
N ARG A 55 21.60 3.88 17.92
CA ARG A 55 20.75 2.71 17.72
C ARG A 55 20.20 2.65 16.30
N LYS A 56 19.59 3.74 15.85
CA LYS A 56 19.08 3.89 14.48
C LYS A 56 20.16 3.62 13.44
N LYS A 57 21.34 4.21 13.60
CA LYS A 57 22.50 4.01 12.70
C LYS A 57 22.90 2.53 12.62
N TYR A 58 22.99 1.85 13.75
CA TYR A 58 23.43 0.46 13.80
C TYR A 58 22.39 -0.51 13.27
N VAL A 59 21.10 -0.29 13.57
CA VAL A 59 20.00 -1.08 12.99
C VAL A 59 19.91 -0.87 11.48
N ALA A 60 20.10 0.36 10.98
CA ALA A 60 20.14 0.61 9.54
C ALA A 60 21.31 -0.11 8.83
N LYS A 61 22.46 -0.27 9.51
CA LYS A 61 23.56 -1.11 9.01
C LYS A 61 23.20 -2.58 8.98
N LEU A 62 22.54 -3.10 10.02
CA LEU A 62 22.06 -4.49 10.02
C LEU A 62 21.07 -4.74 8.88
N LEU A 63 20.13 -3.82 8.65
CA LEU A 63 19.22 -3.89 7.50
C LEU A 63 20.00 -3.97 6.17
N TYR A 64 21.01 -3.11 5.98
CA TYR A 64 21.83 -3.16 4.77
C TYR A 64 22.58 -4.49 4.61
N ILE A 65 23.17 -5.00 5.70
CA ILE A 65 23.86 -6.30 5.72
C ILE A 65 22.91 -7.44 5.34
N HIS A 66 21.67 -7.41 5.84
CA HIS A 66 20.64 -8.38 5.47
C HIS A 66 20.24 -8.28 3.99
N LEU A 67 20.11 -7.06 3.45
CA LEU A 67 19.81 -6.85 2.02
C LEU A 67 20.95 -7.32 1.10
N LEU A 68 22.19 -7.36 1.59
CA LEU A 68 23.33 -7.97 0.88
C LEU A 68 23.31 -9.51 0.90
N GLY A 69 22.37 -10.12 1.65
CA GLY A 69 22.22 -11.58 1.78
C GLY A 69 22.95 -12.20 2.97
N TYR A 70 23.47 -11.39 3.90
CA TYR A 70 24.13 -11.91 5.10
C TYR A 70 23.15 -12.03 6.27
N SER A 71 23.17 -13.16 6.96
CA SER A 71 22.37 -13.39 8.17
C SER A 71 23.03 -12.80 9.41
N PHE A 72 22.19 -12.36 10.35
CA PHE A 72 22.59 -12.04 11.72
C PHE A 72 21.55 -12.57 12.71
N ASP A 73 22.01 -12.86 13.93
CA ASP A 73 21.27 -13.51 15.02
C ASP A 73 21.08 -12.59 16.25
N PHE A 74 21.37 -11.28 16.11
CA PHE A 74 21.34 -10.31 17.20
C PHE A 74 20.74 -8.97 16.78
N GLY A 75 20.41 -8.12 17.76
CA GLY A 75 19.92 -6.76 17.52
C GLY A 75 18.41 -6.58 17.62
N PHE A 76 17.63 -7.66 17.80
CA PHE A 76 16.17 -7.59 17.99
C PHE A 76 15.72 -6.65 19.11
N PRO A 77 16.33 -6.65 20.32
CA PRO A 77 15.94 -5.71 21.36
C PRO A 77 16.07 -4.24 20.91
N GLN A 78 17.06 -3.97 20.06
CA GLN A 78 17.32 -2.63 19.55
C GLN A 78 16.29 -2.22 18.48
N MET A 79 15.79 -3.18 17.70
CA MET A 79 14.68 -2.93 16.78
C MET A 79 13.40 -2.63 17.57
N VAL A 80 13.09 -3.41 18.63
CA VAL A 80 11.94 -3.17 19.51
C VAL A 80 11.98 -1.76 20.11
N GLU A 81 13.13 -1.34 20.64
CA GLU A 81 13.31 0.01 21.21
C GLU A 81 13.09 1.11 20.16
N LEU A 82 13.52 0.91 18.91
CA LEU A 82 13.29 1.89 17.84
C LEU A 82 11.80 2.01 17.49
N VAL A 83 11.08 0.90 17.41
CA VAL A 83 9.63 0.89 17.09
C VAL A 83 8.82 1.54 18.22
N ALA A 84 9.27 1.38 19.47
CA ALA A 84 8.69 2.04 20.64
C ALA A 84 9.12 3.50 20.83
N SER A 85 10.13 4.00 20.10
CA SER A 85 10.64 5.38 20.23
C SER A 85 9.56 6.40 19.91
N ASN A 86 9.58 7.58 20.54
CA ASN A 86 8.71 8.71 20.18
C ASN A 86 9.26 9.52 18.99
N VAL A 87 10.47 9.23 18.53
CA VAL A 87 11.11 9.91 17.40
C VAL A 87 10.73 9.21 16.10
N PHE A 88 10.04 9.91 15.19
CA PHE A 88 9.57 9.33 13.92
C PHE A 88 10.70 8.64 13.13
N SER A 89 11.86 9.30 12.97
CA SER A 89 12.97 8.71 12.21
C SER A 89 13.55 7.43 12.83
N GLU A 90 13.37 7.24 14.14
CA GLU A 90 13.75 6.00 14.83
C GLU A 90 12.70 4.92 14.61
N LYS A 91 11.41 5.24 14.83
CA LYS A 91 10.28 4.35 14.51
C LYS A 91 10.36 3.84 13.08
N GLN A 92 10.57 4.74 12.12
CA GLN A 92 10.62 4.42 10.70
C GLN A 92 11.68 3.35 10.40
N ILE A 93 12.90 3.50 10.92
CA ILE A 93 13.96 2.50 10.73
C ILE A 93 13.61 1.19 11.43
N GLY A 94 13.03 1.25 12.63
CA GLY A 94 12.54 0.06 13.34
C GLY A 94 11.53 -0.73 12.51
N TYR A 95 10.45 -0.08 12.08
CA TYR A 95 9.37 -0.69 11.30
C TYR A 95 9.83 -1.22 9.94
N ILE A 96 10.67 -0.47 9.21
CA ILE A 96 11.22 -0.95 7.93
C ILE A 96 12.11 -2.17 8.15
N THR A 97 12.96 -2.15 9.19
CA THR A 97 13.86 -3.27 9.46
C THR A 97 13.08 -4.52 9.85
N LEU A 98 12.09 -4.39 10.72
CA LEU A 98 11.21 -5.51 11.08
C LEU A 98 10.42 -6.02 9.86
N GLY A 99 9.88 -5.13 9.04
CA GLY A 99 9.11 -5.50 7.85
C GLY A 99 9.90 -6.30 6.84
N VAL A 100 11.21 -6.02 6.70
CA VAL A 100 12.11 -6.77 5.82
C VAL A 100 12.58 -8.06 6.50
N TYR A 101 13.02 -7.98 7.75
CA TYR A 101 13.66 -9.10 8.46
C TYR A 101 12.68 -10.21 8.85
N LEU A 102 11.45 -9.85 9.26
CA LEU A 102 10.44 -10.81 9.70
C LEU A 102 9.66 -11.44 8.56
N ASN A 103 9.83 -10.98 7.32
CA ASN A 103 9.16 -11.55 6.17
C ASN A 103 9.56 -13.04 6.01
N GLY A 104 8.64 -13.96 6.30
CA GLY A 104 8.87 -15.41 6.29
C GLY A 104 9.46 -16.01 7.58
N ASN A 105 9.66 -15.23 8.64
CA ASN A 105 10.18 -15.69 9.94
C ASN A 105 9.11 -15.60 11.04
N TYR A 106 8.17 -16.55 11.02
CA TYR A 106 6.91 -16.48 11.75
C TYR A 106 7.02 -16.60 13.28
N ASP A 107 8.03 -17.32 13.80
CA ASP A 107 8.22 -17.50 15.26
C ASP A 107 8.42 -16.17 16.01
N LEU A 108 9.03 -15.20 15.34
CA LEU A 108 9.27 -13.87 15.89
C LEU A 108 8.10 -12.91 15.65
N VAL A 109 7.26 -13.17 14.64
CA VAL A 109 6.14 -12.30 14.25
C VAL A 109 5.12 -12.20 15.38
N THR A 110 4.80 -13.32 16.05
CA THR A 110 3.81 -13.35 17.12
C THR A 110 4.14 -12.39 18.27
N MET A 111 5.43 -12.17 18.56
CA MET A 111 5.89 -11.22 19.58
C MET A 111 5.56 -9.76 19.25
N PHE A 112 5.46 -9.41 17.96
CA PHE A 112 5.20 -8.04 17.52
C PHE A 112 3.72 -7.77 17.22
N ILE A 113 2.87 -8.79 17.15
CA ILE A 113 1.43 -8.65 16.85
C ILE A 113 0.75 -7.68 17.82
N GLU A 114 0.96 -7.83 19.13
CA GLU A 114 0.34 -6.92 20.11
C GLU A 114 0.86 -5.49 20.00
N HIS A 115 2.15 -5.34 19.66
CA HIS A 115 2.73 -4.03 19.43
C HIS A 115 2.08 -3.35 18.21
N PHE A 116 2.00 -4.06 17.08
CA PHE A 116 1.33 -3.56 15.88
C PHE A 116 -0.13 -3.24 16.16
N ARG A 117 -0.86 -4.12 16.86
CA ARG A 117 -2.27 -3.88 17.23
C ARG A 117 -2.43 -2.60 18.03
N LYS A 118 -1.56 -2.36 19.02
CA LYS A 118 -1.59 -1.14 19.84
C LYS A 118 -1.31 0.10 18.99
N GLU A 119 -0.29 0.08 18.14
CA GLU A 119 0.06 1.24 17.31
C GLU A 119 -0.98 1.51 16.22
N ILE A 120 -1.60 0.47 15.63
CA ILE A 120 -2.71 0.60 14.66
C ILE A 120 -3.93 1.30 15.30
N ARG A 121 -4.15 1.10 16.60
CA ARG A 121 -5.25 1.75 17.34
C ARG A 121 -4.91 3.16 17.83
N ASN A 122 -3.64 3.57 17.74
CA ASN A 122 -3.19 4.87 18.21
C ASN A 122 -3.49 5.98 17.19
N GLN A 123 -4.69 6.56 17.29
CA GLN A 123 -5.19 7.60 16.39
C GLN A 123 -4.45 8.94 16.54
N GLU A 124 -3.78 9.18 17.67
CA GLU A 124 -3.04 10.42 17.93
C GLU A 124 -1.71 10.46 17.18
N ASN A 125 -1.16 9.30 16.79
CA ASN A 125 0.11 9.17 16.10
C ASN A 125 -0.09 8.61 14.68
N GLU A 126 -0.66 9.42 13.79
CA GLU A 126 -0.90 9.06 12.39
C GLU A 126 0.32 8.42 11.69
N PRO A 127 1.56 8.96 11.80
CA PRO A 127 2.71 8.37 11.15
C PRO A 127 3.08 6.99 11.70
N GLY A 128 3.00 6.80 13.03
CA GLY A 128 3.25 5.51 13.66
C GLY A 128 2.19 4.48 13.29
N GLN A 129 0.91 4.89 13.28
CA GLN A 129 -0.21 4.07 12.83
C GLN A 129 0.02 3.56 11.40
N CYS A 130 0.39 4.44 10.47
CA CYS A 130 0.67 4.05 9.08
C CYS A 130 1.87 3.11 8.96
N LEU A 131 2.95 3.35 9.71
CA LEU A 131 4.11 2.46 9.74
C LEU A 131 3.74 1.05 10.23
N ALA A 132 2.91 0.95 11.26
CA ALA A 132 2.45 -0.33 11.79
C ALA A 132 1.56 -1.08 10.79
N ILE A 133 0.60 -0.39 10.16
CA ILE A 133 -0.26 -0.97 9.11
C ILE A 133 0.58 -1.46 7.93
N ALA A 134 1.54 -0.66 7.46
CA ALA A 134 2.39 -1.01 6.34
C ALA A 134 3.36 -2.16 6.67
N ALA A 135 3.96 -2.17 7.86
CA ALA A 135 4.82 -3.25 8.30
C ALA A 135 4.04 -4.57 8.43
N ALA A 136 2.85 -4.54 9.05
CA ALA A 136 1.98 -5.70 9.14
C ALA A 136 1.65 -6.28 7.77
N ALA A 137 1.22 -5.44 6.81
CA ALA A 137 0.95 -5.89 5.46
C ALA A 137 2.21 -6.42 4.76
N ASN A 138 3.38 -5.81 4.99
CA ASN A 138 4.62 -6.23 4.34
C ASN A 138 5.17 -7.56 4.84
N ILE A 139 4.99 -7.86 6.12
CA ILE A 139 5.33 -9.16 6.72
C ILE A 139 4.32 -10.21 6.25
N GLY A 140 3.03 -9.87 6.28
CA GLY A 140 1.95 -10.75 5.83
C GLY A 140 1.83 -12.03 6.64
N GLY A 141 1.23 -13.05 6.03
CA GLY A 141 1.01 -14.35 6.65
C GLY A 141 -0.27 -14.44 7.49
N ARG A 142 -0.65 -15.70 7.78
CA ARG A 142 -1.95 -16.04 8.36
C ARG A 142 -2.16 -15.44 9.75
N GLU A 143 -1.16 -15.52 10.62
CA GLU A 143 -1.26 -14.99 12.00
C GLU A 143 -1.47 -13.48 12.03
N ILE A 144 -0.74 -12.72 11.19
CA ILE A 144 -0.94 -11.28 11.04
C ILE A 144 -2.31 -10.98 10.49
N ALA A 145 -2.74 -11.69 9.45
CA ALA A 145 -4.05 -11.48 8.86
C ALA A 145 -5.13 -11.69 9.94
N GLU A 146 -5.08 -12.79 10.69
CA GLU A 146 -6.07 -13.15 11.72
C GLU A 146 -6.08 -12.12 12.86
N ALA A 147 -4.90 -11.68 13.30
CA ALA A 147 -4.79 -10.81 14.45
C ALA A 147 -5.01 -9.31 14.16
N LEU A 148 -4.68 -8.86 12.93
CA LEU A 148 -4.59 -7.43 12.60
C LEU A 148 -5.59 -6.95 11.54
N SER A 149 -6.23 -7.84 10.76
CA SER A 149 -7.23 -7.39 9.76
C SER A 149 -8.39 -6.62 10.40
N GLY A 150 -8.94 -7.10 11.53
CA GLY A 150 -9.99 -6.41 12.28
C GLY A 150 -9.59 -4.99 12.72
N PRO A 151 -8.47 -4.81 13.44
CA PRO A 151 -7.93 -3.49 13.76
C PRO A 151 -7.70 -2.56 12.55
N ILE A 152 -7.19 -3.10 11.43
CA ILE A 152 -6.95 -2.32 10.21
C ILE A 152 -8.29 -1.90 9.57
N LEU A 153 -9.30 -2.77 9.56
CA LEU A 153 -10.65 -2.46 9.10
C LEU A 153 -11.28 -1.35 9.95
N GLN A 154 -11.16 -1.43 11.27
CA GLN A 154 -11.63 -0.39 12.19
C GLN A 154 -10.93 0.95 11.92
N ALA A 155 -9.61 0.92 11.68
CA ALA A 155 -8.87 2.11 11.31
C ALA A 155 -9.31 2.68 9.94
N LEU A 156 -9.68 1.83 8.99
CA LEU A 156 -10.16 2.26 7.68
C LEU A 156 -11.51 2.98 7.74
N ILE A 157 -12.48 2.43 8.47
CA ILE A 157 -13.84 2.97 8.53
C ILE A 157 -14.00 4.11 9.54
N ASN A 158 -13.02 4.33 10.42
CA ASN A 158 -13.09 5.40 11.41
C ASN A 158 -13.02 6.78 10.72
N PRO A 159 -14.05 7.64 10.87
CA PRO A 159 -14.07 8.95 10.24
C PRO A 159 -12.97 9.90 10.75
N LYS A 160 -12.50 9.70 11.99
CA LYS A 160 -11.43 10.52 12.60
C LYS A 160 -10.06 10.31 11.98
N ASN A 161 -9.84 9.16 11.34
CA ASN A 161 -8.56 8.87 10.70
C ASN A 161 -8.42 9.66 9.38
N SER A 162 -7.20 10.09 9.12
CA SER A 162 -6.89 10.87 7.93
C SER A 162 -6.97 10.05 6.64
N ASP A 163 -7.00 10.77 5.52
CA ASP A 163 -6.95 10.16 4.19
C ASP A 163 -5.70 9.28 3.99
N PHE A 164 -4.57 9.63 4.62
CA PHE A 164 -3.33 8.87 4.50
C PHE A 164 -3.41 7.52 5.20
N VAL A 165 -4.00 7.47 6.40
CA VAL A 165 -4.30 6.22 7.12
C VAL A 165 -5.26 5.36 6.32
N LYS A 166 -6.34 5.95 5.78
CA LYS A 166 -7.33 5.24 4.98
C LYS A 166 -6.71 4.60 3.73
N LYS A 167 -5.87 5.34 3.00
CA LYS A 167 -5.10 4.82 1.86
C LYS A 167 -4.22 3.65 2.25
N THR A 168 -3.48 3.80 3.35
CA THR A 168 -2.55 2.77 3.85
C THR A 168 -3.31 1.51 4.29
N ALA A 169 -4.42 1.67 5.01
CA ALA A 169 -5.26 0.57 5.46
C ALA A 169 -5.92 -0.18 4.28
N CYS A 170 -6.45 0.53 3.28
CA CYS A 170 -6.98 -0.08 2.06
C CYS A 170 -5.96 -0.98 1.37
N LEU A 171 -4.75 -0.47 1.14
CA LEU A 171 -3.70 -1.21 0.44
C LEU A 171 -3.15 -2.37 1.29
N ALA A 172 -3.07 -2.20 2.60
CA ALA A 172 -2.73 -3.27 3.53
C ALA A 172 -3.74 -4.42 3.45
N LEU A 173 -5.04 -4.10 3.50
CA LEU A 173 -6.11 -5.09 3.37
C LEU A 173 -6.11 -5.76 1.99
N CYS A 174 -5.78 -5.03 0.92
CA CYS A 174 -5.61 -5.64 -0.41
C CYS A 174 -4.57 -6.78 -0.39
N ARG A 175 -3.44 -6.56 0.29
CA ARG A 175 -2.38 -7.57 0.40
C ARG A 175 -2.78 -8.73 1.30
N LEU A 176 -3.24 -8.43 2.52
CA LEU A 176 -3.63 -9.45 3.49
C LEU A 176 -4.75 -10.35 2.95
N TYR A 177 -5.70 -9.77 2.23
CA TYR A 177 -6.79 -10.53 1.63
C TYR A 177 -6.33 -11.42 0.47
N ARG A 178 -5.39 -10.97 -0.37
CA ARG A 178 -4.84 -11.82 -1.44
C ARG A 178 -4.11 -13.04 -0.88
N GLU A 179 -3.40 -12.87 0.24
CA GLU A 179 -2.66 -13.96 0.89
C GLU A 179 -3.59 -14.87 1.72
N THR A 180 -4.50 -14.31 2.50
CA THR A 180 -5.35 -15.07 3.44
C THR A 180 -6.82 -14.64 3.39
N PRO A 181 -7.55 -14.94 2.30
CA PRO A 181 -8.90 -14.40 2.08
C PRO A 181 -9.99 -15.00 2.99
N SER A 182 -9.71 -16.08 3.74
CA SER A 182 -10.65 -16.69 4.70
C SER A 182 -10.80 -15.91 6.00
N VAL A 183 -9.90 -14.98 6.28
CA VAL A 183 -9.80 -14.31 7.58
C VAL A 183 -10.75 -13.13 7.72
N ILE A 184 -11.11 -12.49 6.61
CA ILE A 184 -11.94 -11.30 6.63
C ILE A 184 -13.39 -11.71 6.38
N GLN A 185 -14.20 -11.64 7.44
CA GLN A 185 -15.65 -11.72 7.34
C GLN A 185 -16.20 -10.35 6.94
N LEU A 186 -16.99 -10.34 5.87
CA LEU A 186 -17.52 -9.13 5.26
C LEU A 186 -18.85 -8.76 5.95
N GLU A 187 -18.74 -7.97 7.01
CA GLU A 187 -19.86 -7.39 7.75
C GLU A 187 -20.54 -6.26 6.95
N PRO A 188 -21.86 -6.04 7.10
CA PRO A 188 -22.57 -4.96 6.40
C PRO A 188 -21.98 -3.56 6.65
N THR A 189 -21.59 -3.27 7.88
CA THR A 189 -20.96 -2.00 8.27
C THR A 189 -19.65 -1.74 7.53
N PHE A 190 -18.92 -2.80 7.18
CA PHE A 190 -17.71 -2.68 6.38
C PHE A 190 -18.03 -2.33 4.93
N VAL A 191 -19.04 -2.94 4.33
CA VAL A 191 -19.52 -2.60 2.97
C VAL A 191 -19.95 -1.13 2.90
N GLU A 192 -20.72 -0.68 3.89
CA GLU A 192 -21.13 0.72 4.01
C GLU A 192 -19.93 1.65 4.13
N GLY A 193 -18.97 1.31 4.99
CA GLY A 193 -17.71 2.05 5.13
C GLY A 193 -16.94 2.16 3.81
N LEU A 194 -16.80 1.05 3.06
CA LEU A 194 -16.16 1.06 1.73
C LEU A 194 -16.92 1.94 0.73
N ASN A 195 -18.26 1.90 0.75
CA ASN A 195 -19.07 2.75 -0.10
C ASN A 195 -18.85 4.24 0.23
N GLN A 196 -18.77 4.60 1.51
CA GLN A 196 -18.48 5.98 1.94
C GLN A 196 -17.10 6.46 1.49
N LEU A 197 -16.10 5.57 1.41
CA LEU A 197 -14.77 5.95 0.91
C LEU A 197 -14.77 6.36 -0.56
N LEU A 198 -15.69 5.83 -1.38
CA LEU A 198 -15.86 6.27 -2.77
C LEU A 198 -16.39 7.70 -2.89
N PHE A 199 -17.02 8.23 -1.84
CA PHE A 199 -17.45 9.62 -1.76
C PHE A 199 -16.36 10.59 -1.26
N SER A 200 -15.17 10.10 -0.91
CA SER A 200 -14.09 10.96 -0.41
C SER A 200 -13.70 12.03 -1.44
N MET A 201 -13.43 13.25 -0.98
CA MET A 201 -12.86 14.31 -1.83
C MET A 201 -11.44 13.99 -2.32
N ASN A 202 -10.77 13.02 -1.69
CA ASN A 202 -9.43 12.59 -2.03
C ASN A 202 -9.49 11.42 -3.01
N TYR A 203 -9.20 11.68 -4.29
CA TYR A 203 -9.16 10.64 -5.33
C TYR A 203 -8.15 9.51 -5.02
N GLY A 204 -7.11 9.77 -4.22
CA GLY A 204 -6.21 8.73 -3.73
C GLY A 204 -6.90 7.74 -2.76
N VAL A 205 -7.79 8.24 -1.89
CA VAL A 205 -8.63 7.39 -1.03
C VAL A 205 -9.57 6.56 -1.91
N GLN A 206 -10.28 7.20 -2.84
CA GLN A 206 -11.16 6.51 -3.78
C GLN A 206 -10.43 5.40 -4.55
N LEU A 207 -9.22 5.68 -5.06
CA LEU A 207 -8.41 4.70 -5.80
C LEU A 207 -7.99 3.50 -4.94
N SER A 208 -7.58 3.75 -3.70
CA SER A 208 -7.21 2.69 -2.76
C SER A 208 -8.43 1.84 -2.37
N ALA A 209 -9.58 2.46 -2.13
CA ALA A 209 -10.83 1.79 -1.81
C ALA A 209 -11.35 0.98 -3.00
N ALA A 210 -11.37 1.55 -4.21
CA ALA A 210 -11.76 0.85 -5.42
C ALA A 210 -10.85 -0.37 -5.71
N SER A 211 -9.56 -0.28 -5.38
CA SER A 211 -8.64 -1.41 -5.49
C SER A 211 -8.98 -2.55 -4.53
N LEU A 212 -9.37 -2.23 -3.29
CA LEU A 212 -9.85 -3.21 -2.31
C LEU A 212 -11.20 -3.80 -2.71
N ILE A 213 -12.15 -2.95 -3.14
CA ILE A 213 -13.48 -3.36 -3.60
C ILE A 213 -13.37 -4.37 -4.76
N LEU A 214 -12.50 -4.14 -5.73
CA LEU A 214 -12.29 -5.09 -6.83
C LEU A 214 -11.83 -6.47 -6.37
N ILE A 215 -10.96 -6.53 -5.37
CA ILE A 215 -10.49 -7.79 -4.80
C ILE A 215 -11.63 -8.51 -4.07
N LEU A 216 -12.48 -7.76 -3.36
CA LEU A 216 -13.62 -8.31 -2.62
C LEU A 216 -14.74 -8.78 -3.56
N LEU A 217 -15.02 -8.05 -4.65
CA LEU A 217 -16.03 -8.39 -5.66
C LEU A 217 -15.79 -9.76 -6.30
N GLN A 218 -14.54 -10.18 -6.44
CA GLN A 218 -14.18 -11.50 -6.99
C GLN A 218 -14.74 -12.67 -6.15
N ARG A 219 -15.03 -12.46 -4.86
CA ARG A 219 -15.54 -13.50 -3.95
C ARG A 219 -16.91 -13.19 -3.36
N TYR A 220 -17.24 -11.91 -3.22
CA TYR A 220 -18.43 -11.45 -2.51
C TYR A 220 -19.27 -10.47 -3.35
N SER A 221 -19.42 -10.76 -4.64
CA SER A 221 -20.21 -9.94 -5.58
C SER A 221 -21.57 -9.54 -5.02
N ASP A 222 -22.29 -10.51 -4.45
CA ASP A 222 -23.68 -10.35 -4.01
C ASP A 222 -23.78 -9.41 -2.80
N LYS A 223 -22.77 -9.43 -1.91
CA LYS A 223 -22.72 -8.59 -0.71
C LYS A 223 -22.27 -7.16 -1.00
N MET A 224 -21.64 -6.93 -2.16
CA MET A 224 -21.01 -5.66 -2.52
C MET A 224 -21.87 -4.83 -3.48
N ALA A 225 -23.11 -5.24 -3.77
CA ALA A 225 -24.00 -4.55 -4.72
C ALA A 225 -24.17 -3.04 -4.42
N LEU A 226 -24.11 -2.64 -3.14
CA LEU A 226 -24.22 -1.24 -2.70
C LEU A 226 -23.18 -0.31 -3.33
N VAL A 227 -22.00 -0.81 -3.71
CA VAL A 227 -20.92 0.03 -4.26
C VAL A 227 -21.10 0.35 -5.75
N LEU A 228 -21.93 -0.43 -6.47
CA LEU A 228 -22.07 -0.32 -7.93
C LEU A 228 -22.70 1.02 -8.37
N PRO A 229 -23.82 1.49 -7.79
CA PRO A 229 -24.40 2.78 -8.17
C PRO A 229 -23.46 3.95 -7.82
N THR A 230 -22.77 3.86 -6.67
CA THR A 230 -21.79 4.86 -6.27
C THR A 230 -20.61 4.93 -7.23
N ALA A 231 -20.08 3.78 -7.69
CA ALA A 231 -19.00 3.74 -8.66
C ALA A 231 -19.40 4.41 -9.98
N LEU A 232 -20.61 4.15 -10.50
CA LEU A 232 -21.12 4.81 -11.71
C LEU A 232 -21.27 6.31 -11.51
N MET A 233 -21.77 6.72 -10.35
CA MET A 233 -21.90 8.13 -10.01
C MET A 233 -20.54 8.84 -10.02
N GLN A 234 -19.57 8.32 -9.29
CA GLN A 234 -18.24 8.92 -9.18
C GLN A 234 -17.50 8.90 -10.53
N LEU A 235 -17.64 7.82 -11.31
CA LEU A 235 -17.11 7.75 -12.66
C LEU A 235 -17.68 8.87 -13.55
N GLY A 236 -18.99 9.08 -13.54
CA GLY A 236 -19.57 10.16 -14.34
C GLY A 236 -19.17 11.55 -13.84
N LYS A 237 -18.98 11.76 -12.53
CA LYS A 237 -18.44 13.03 -12.02
C LYS A 237 -17.05 13.33 -12.60
N ILE A 238 -16.21 12.29 -12.72
CA ILE A 238 -14.86 12.44 -13.28
C ILE A 238 -14.90 12.96 -14.74
N PHE A 239 -15.87 12.51 -15.52
CA PHE A 239 -16.00 12.90 -16.93
C PHE A 239 -16.75 14.20 -17.15
N PHE A 240 -17.79 14.48 -16.35
CA PHE A 240 -18.76 15.54 -16.66
C PHE A 240 -18.66 16.77 -15.76
N ASP A 241 -18.19 16.65 -14.52
CA ASP A 241 -18.23 17.77 -13.57
C ASP A 241 -17.02 18.72 -13.72
N GLY A 242 -15.91 18.26 -14.32
CA GLY A 242 -14.72 19.08 -14.62
C GLY A 242 -13.94 19.62 -13.41
N THR A 243 -14.28 19.23 -12.18
CA THR A 243 -13.75 19.80 -10.91
C THR A 243 -12.56 19.02 -10.33
N ILE A 244 -11.66 18.53 -11.18
CA ILE A 244 -10.61 17.61 -10.74
C ILE A 244 -9.32 18.37 -10.44
N SER A 245 -8.75 18.12 -9.26
CA SER A 245 -7.49 18.74 -8.88
C SER A 245 -6.40 18.42 -9.92
N PRO A 246 -5.57 19.42 -10.29
CA PRO A 246 -4.44 19.23 -11.20
C PRO A 246 -3.50 18.08 -10.79
N ASP A 247 -3.40 17.79 -9.49
CA ASP A 247 -2.57 16.71 -8.95
C ASP A 247 -2.99 15.31 -9.44
N TYR A 248 -4.23 15.16 -9.90
CA TYR A 248 -4.77 13.90 -10.44
C TYR A 248 -4.87 13.89 -11.97
N LEU A 249 -4.38 14.94 -12.65
CA LEU A 249 -4.30 14.96 -14.10
C LEU A 249 -3.04 14.22 -14.56
N TYR A 250 -3.21 13.31 -15.51
CA TYR A 250 -2.09 12.67 -16.19
C TYR A 250 -2.19 12.93 -17.70
N GLY A 251 -1.41 13.92 -18.15
CA GLY A 251 -1.64 14.57 -19.44
C GLY A 251 -2.91 15.40 -19.37
N ARG A 252 -3.83 15.19 -20.32
CA ARG A 252 -5.16 15.83 -20.35
C ARG A 252 -6.27 14.98 -19.73
N ASN A 253 -5.95 13.78 -19.24
CA ASN A 253 -6.95 12.88 -18.70
C ASN A 253 -7.00 12.97 -17.18
N PRO A 254 -8.19 13.13 -16.61
CA PRO A 254 -8.34 13.10 -15.16
C PRO A 254 -8.34 11.68 -14.62
N ALA A 255 -7.52 11.44 -13.60
CA ALA A 255 -7.50 10.23 -12.79
C ALA A 255 -7.65 8.91 -13.60
N PRO A 256 -6.84 8.67 -14.65
CA PRO A 256 -7.04 7.54 -15.57
C PRO A 256 -7.03 6.17 -14.88
N TRP A 257 -6.19 6.00 -13.85
CA TRP A 257 -6.16 4.76 -13.07
C TRP A 257 -7.42 4.54 -12.24
N LEU A 258 -8.05 5.61 -11.75
CA LEU A 258 -9.29 5.49 -10.98
C LEU A 258 -10.47 5.19 -11.91
N ILE A 259 -10.54 5.84 -13.07
CA ILE A 259 -11.52 5.52 -14.13
C ILE A 259 -11.47 4.02 -14.43
N LEU A 260 -10.26 3.48 -14.62
CA LEU A 260 -10.05 2.06 -14.88
C LEU A 260 -10.60 1.19 -13.75
N LYS A 261 -10.39 1.56 -12.48
CA LYS A 261 -10.94 0.80 -11.35
C LYS A 261 -12.47 0.84 -11.33
N TYR A 262 -13.08 1.99 -11.57
CA TYR A 262 -14.53 2.09 -11.61
C TYR A 262 -15.14 1.30 -12.78
N MET A 263 -14.56 1.36 -13.98
CA MET A 263 -15.02 0.54 -15.10
C MET A 263 -14.97 -0.96 -14.75
N ARG A 264 -13.88 -1.43 -14.15
CA ARG A 264 -13.77 -2.83 -13.69
C ARG A 264 -14.78 -3.21 -12.60
N ILE A 265 -15.09 -2.29 -11.68
CA ILE A 265 -16.12 -2.52 -10.66
C ILE A 265 -17.48 -2.68 -11.35
N LEU A 266 -17.78 -1.81 -12.31
CA LEU A 266 -19.04 -1.81 -13.03
C LEU A 266 -19.24 -3.02 -13.95
N GLN A 267 -18.18 -3.76 -14.32
CA GLN A 267 -18.30 -5.05 -15.02
C GLN A 267 -19.07 -6.10 -14.20
N TYR A 268 -19.17 -5.93 -12.88
CA TYR A 268 -19.95 -6.82 -12.01
C TYR A 268 -21.45 -6.44 -11.94
N LYS A 269 -21.86 -5.31 -12.53
CA LYS A 269 -23.27 -4.87 -12.53
C LYS A 269 -24.03 -5.58 -13.66
N GLN A 270 -25.03 -6.38 -13.28
CA GLN A 270 -25.87 -7.13 -14.24
C GLN A 270 -27.05 -6.28 -14.75
N ASN A 271 -27.77 -5.62 -13.84
CA ASN A 271 -28.97 -4.86 -14.17
C ASN A 271 -28.65 -3.37 -14.34
N TRP A 272 -29.05 -2.81 -15.48
CA TRP A 272 -28.85 -1.41 -15.83
C TRP A 272 -30.19 -0.78 -16.18
N ASP A 273 -30.49 0.38 -15.59
CA ASP A 273 -31.61 1.18 -16.07
C ASP A 273 -31.22 1.99 -17.32
N GLU A 274 -32.22 2.63 -17.95
CA GLU A 274 -32.05 3.41 -19.17
C GLU A 274 -31.10 4.60 -18.93
N SER A 275 -31.24 5.30 -17.80
CA SER A 275 -30.42 6.46 -17.45
C SER A 275 -28.96 6.09 -17.19
N GLU A 276 -28.72 4.95 -16.53
CA GLU A 276 -27.41 4.39 -16.27
C GLU A 276 -26.74 3.93 -17.57
N THR A 277 -27.53 3.34 -18.48
CA THR A 277 -27.08 2.90 -19.80
C THR A 277 -26.66 4.08 -20.68
N ASP A 278 -27.47 5.12 -20.74
CA ASP A 278 -27.13 6.34 -21.47
C ASP A 278 -25.87 7.00 -20.92
N ARG A 279 -25.75 7.06 -19.60
CA ARG A 279 -24.59 7.65 -18.95
C ARG A 279 -23.30 6.89 -19.24
N ILE A 280 -23.31 5.56 -19.15
CA ILE A 280 -22.11 4.77 -19.43
C ILE A 280 -21.76 4.82 -20.92
N ASN A 281 -22.74 4.84 -21.83
CA ASN A 281 -22.49 4.97 -23.27
C ASN A 281 -21.79 6.29 -23.61
N ARG A 282 -22.23 7.43 -23.05
CA ARG A 282 -21.54 8.73 -23.24
C ARG A 282 -20.09 8.71 -22.74
N ILE A 283 -19.82 8.01 -21.63
CA ILE A 283 -18.47 7.86 -21.08
C ILE A 283 -17.60 7.01 -22.02
N LEU A 284 -18.15 5.90 -22.53
CA LEU A 284 -17.47 5.01 -23.48
C LEU A 284 -17.17 5.74 -24.79
N ASP A 285 -18.12 6.48 -25.36
CA ASP A 285 -17.92 7.28 -26.58
C ASP A 285 -16.78 8.28 -26.39
N THR A 286 -16.73 8.95 -25.24
CA THR A 286 -15.64 9.88 -24.90
C THR A 286 -14.29 9.18 -24.84
N CYS A 287 -14.24 7.92 -24.38
CA CYS A 287 -12.99 7.15 -24.33
C CYS A 287 -12.58 6.66 -25.74
N LEU A 288 -13.54 6.21 -26.55
CA LEU A 288 -13.31 5.71 -27.91
C LEU A 288 -12.85 6.81 -28.88
N GLN A 289 -13.23 8.07 -28.64
CA GLN A 289 -12.81 9.21 -29.46
C GLN A 289 -11.36 9.67 -29.19
N LYS A 290 -10.72 9.21 -28.11
CA LYS A 290 -9.36 9.61 -27.72
C LYS A 290 -8.28 8.77 -28.41
N THR A 291 -8.24 8.77 -29.74
CA THR A 291 -7.31 7.96 -30.55
C THR A 291 -6.14 8.75 -31.15
N ASP A 292 -5.98 10.02 -30.78
CA ASP A 292 -4.93 10.87 -31.35
C ASP A 292 -3.53 10.44 -30.92
N VAL A 293 -2.74 9.98 -31.90
CA VAL A 293 -1.37 9.48 -31.73
C VAL A 293 -0.34 10.62 -31.84
N SER A 294 -0.76 11.83 -32.23
CA SER A 294 0.13 13.01 -32.35
C SER A 294 0.47 13.68 -31.01
N LEU A 295 -0.07 13.14 -29.91
CA LEU A 295 0.11 13.66 -28.56
C LEU A 295 1.45 13.24 -27.92
N SER A 296 1.77 13.84 -26.77
CA SER A 296 2.95 13.43 -26.00
C SER A 296 2.84 11.97 -25.53
N ALA A 297 3.97 11.30 -25.32
CA ALA A 297 3.98 9.89 -24.87
C ALA A 297 3.12 9.66 -23.60
N LYS A 298 3.12 10.61 -22.65
CA LYS A 298 2.28 10.54 -21.44
C LYS A 298 0.79 10.55 -21.79
N GLU A 299 0.37 11.45 -22.68
CA GLU A 299 -1.03 11.55 -23.11
C GLU A 299 -1.47 10.33 -23.92
N VAL A 300 -0.62 9.84 -24.82
CA VAL A 300 -0.88 8.61 -25.59
C VAL A 300 -1.09 7.42 -24.65
N HIS A 301 -0.19 7.19 -23.68
CA HIS A 301 -0.36 6.09 -22.71
C HIS A 301 -1.66 6.22 -21.91
N SER A 302 -1.98 7.44 -21.47
CA SER A 302 -3.20 7.74 -20.73
C SER A 302 -4.46 7.45 -21.55
N ASN A 303 -4.48 7.87 -22.81
CA ASN A 303 -5.57 7.59 -23.74
C ASN A 303 -5.73 6.11 -24.02
N LEU A 304 -4.62 5.39 -24.27
CA LEU A 304 -4.63 3.94 -24.51
C LEU A 304 -5.18 3.17 -23.31
N ILE A 305 -4.84 3.57 -22.08
CA ILE A 305 -5.41 2.96 -20.86
C ILE A 305 -6.94 3.07 -20.86
N LEU A 306 -7.47 4.26 -21.15
CA LEU A 306 -8.92 4.49 -21.19
C LEU A 306 -9.59 3.72 -22.34
N LEU A 307 -8.98 3.73 -23.52
CA LEU A 307 -9.47 3.04 -24.70
C LEU A 307 -9.56 1.52 -24.47
N PHE A 308 -8.47 0.91 -24.01
CA PHE A 308 -8.45 -0.54 -23.78
C PHE A 308 -9.41 -0.96 -22.67
N GLU A 309 -9.54 -0.18 -21.60
CA GLU A 309 -10.49 -0.51 -20.54
C GLU A 309 -11.95 -0.32 -21.00
N ALA A 310 -12.24 0.69 -21.83
CA ALA A 310 -13.56 0.85 -22.45
C ALA A 310 -13.92 -0.34 -23.36
N ILE A 311 -12.97 -0.81 -24.17
CA ILE A 311 -13.16 -2.00 -25.01
C ILE A 311 -13.42 -3.24 -24.14
N ASN A 312 -12.61 -3.47 -23.11
CA ASN A 312 -12.79 -4.59 -22.19
C ASN A 312 -14.16 -4.55 -21.49
N PHE A 313 -14.62 -3.35 -21.11
CA PHE A 313 -15.93 -3.14 -20.52
C PHE A 313 -17.07 -3.49 -21.48
N ILE A 314 -16.99 -3.04 -22.74
CA ILE A 314 -17.98 -3.37 -23.78
C ILE A 314 -18.06 -4.89 -23.99
N ILE A 315 -16.90 -5.54 -24.11
CA ILE A 315 -16.80 -6.99 -24.28
C ILE A 315 -17.46 -7.71 -23.09
N ALA A 316 -17.12 -7.33 -21.86
CA ALA A 316 -17.69 -7.93 -20.65
C ALA A 316 -19.23 -7.81 -20.61
N ARG A 317 -19.77 -6.64 -20.98
CA ARG A 317 -21.21 -6.38 -21.01
C ARG A 317 -21.95 -7.16 -22.10
N GLN A 318 -21.32 -7.35 -23.27
CA GLN A 318 -21.90 -8.17 -24.35
C GLN A 318 -22.02 -9.63 -23.93
N PHE A 319 -20.99 -10.19 -23.27
CA PHE A 319 -21.03 -11.55 -22.77
C PHE A 319 -22.08 -11.75 -21.67
N SER A 320 -22.28 -10.77 -20.77
CA SER A 320 -23.35 -10.87 -19.77
C SER A 320 -24.75 -10.87 -20.37
N ASN A 321 -24.96 -10.16 -21.48
CA ASN A 321 -26.25 -10.12 -22.18
C ASN A 321 -26.54 -11.39 -23.00
N GLN A 322 -25.52 -12.19 -23.33
CA GLN A 322 -25.69 -13.45 -24.06
C GLN A 322 -25.93 -14.66 -23.14
N LEU A 323 -25.65 -14.54 -21.84
CA LEU A 323 -25.80 -15.59 -20.82
C LEU A 323 -27.12 -15.48 -20.03
N MET A 324 -27.90 -14.43 -20.26
CA MET A 324 -29.27 -14.24 -19.74
C MET A 324 -30.29 -14.51 -20.84
#